data_AF-A0A932X2G3-F1
#
_entry.id   AF-A0A932X2G3-F1
#
_cell.length_a   1.000
_cell.length_b   1.000
_cell.length_c   1.000
_cell.angle_alpha   90.00
_cell.angle_beta   90.00
_cell.angle_gamma   90.00
#
_symmetry.space_group_name_H-M   'P 1'
#
loop_
_entity.id
_entity.type
_entity.pdbx_description
1 polymer ?
#
loop_
_entity_poly.entity_id
_entity_poly.type
_entity_poly.pdbx_seq_one_letter_code
_entity_poly.pdbx_strand_id
1 'polypeptide(L)'
;MPGSISGQLSYYLSGLPVDDIPGHPEDEVRAIGPVVASASPDYSSGWYEIADLPPGSYQVEADLVGFSTKVVYPVVVEDGLTTQQHLYLSYSGALVGTVRNAATGAPIAGARVVAMQNPYMGTAWGNAATEPDGTYSMGDLQAAGETMSPDGTEHAVVVSAEGYSAAMLQWIRVEPEATATADLELEATGSISVTVHDERGYAYPLAGVLVSAVQTDGVGATDVLVETDGLGQAVLGNLQAPAYYIVRVGLDGSRDAIQEGISVAPGEAVARTFMLPLRPRITGVVWESVTGQPVPGASVYVIGPGHEFESNVVADAEGCFWIYGLYAPAVYTVQAVAPGYLPASVEVSVPWEGEFEAALPPLLPPDSAAAFLLLF
;
A
#
# COMPACT_ATOMS: atom_id res chain seq x y z
N MET A 1 -48.49 7.50 35.60
CA MET A 1 -49.30 7.31 34.37
C MET A 1 -48.36 6.92 33.24
N PRO A 2 -48.77 6.11 32.25
CA PRO A 2 -47.89 5.89 31.10
C PRO A 2 -47.64 7.23 30.37
N GLY A 3 -46.43 7.43 29.89
CA GLY A 3 -46.04 8.55 29.04
C GLY A 3 -46.14 8.20 27.55
N SER A 4 -45.65 9.09 26.69
CA SER A 4 -45.53 8.85 25.25
C SER A 4 -44.23 9.41 24.68
N ILE A 5 -43.84 8.94 23.49
CA ILE A 5 -42.81 9.57 22.66
C ILE A 5 -43.51 10.07 21.40
N SER A 6 -43.30 11.32 21.03
CA SER A 6 -43.80 11.86 19.77
C SER A 6 -42.75 12.70 19.07
N GLY A 7 -42.90 12.90 17.77
CA GLY A 7 -41.97 13.71 17.03
C GLY A 7 -42.31 13.79 15.55
N GLN A 8 -41.49 14.56 14.85
CA GLN A 8 -41.57 14.70 13.40
C GLN A 8 -40.40 13.97 12.75
N LEU A 9 -40.70 13.24 11.67
CA LEU A 9 -39.75 12.74 10.71
C LEU A 9 -39.41 13.88 9.76
N SER A 10 -38.11 14.19 9.66
CA SER A 10 -37.60 15.27 8.79
C SER A 10 -36.44 14.77 7.95
N TYR A 11 -36.24 15.38 6.78
CA TYR A 11 -35.04 15.13 5.99
C TYR A 11 -33.81 15.74 6.69
N TYR A 12 -32.71 14.97 6.75
CA TYR A 12 -31.50 15.38 7.48
C TYR A 12 -30.91 16.72 7.02
N LEU A 13 -30.94 17.03 5.72
CA LEU A 13 -30.31 18.25 5.17
C LEU A 13 -31.22 19.48 5.16
N SER A 14 -32.50 19.32 4.83
CA SER A 14 -33.42 20.46 4.72
C SER A 14 -34.06 20.81 6.06
N GLY A 15 -34.11 19.86 7.01
CA GLY A 15 -34.89 19.99 8.24
C GLY A 15 -36.39 20.15 8.00
N LEU A 16 -36.82 20.03 6.75
CA LEU A 16 -38.22 20.06 6.38
C LEU A 16 -38.86 18.74 6.84
N PRO A 17 -40.16 18.77 7.20
CA PRO A 17 -40.92 17.55 7.36
C PRO A 17 -40.71 16.66 6.15
N VAL A 18 -40.70 15.35 6.37
CA VAL A 18 -40.91 14.42 5.26
C VAL A 18 -42.40 14.54 4.88
N ASP A 19 -42.72 15.57 4.10
CA ASP A 19 -44.03 15.76 3.51
C ASP A 19 -44.17 14.75 2.36
N ASP A 20 -45.27 13.99 2.32
CA ASP A 20 -45.54 12.96 1.30
C ASP A 20 -44.52 11.81 1.34
N ILE A 21 -44.26 11.26 2.53
CA ILE A 21 -43.62 9.93 2.65
C ILE A 21 -44.45 8.98 1.78
N PRO A 22 -43.87 8.30 0.77
CA PRO A 22 -44.56 7.22 0.10
C PRO A 22 -45.00 6.22 1.16
N GLY A 23 -46.30 6.12 1.43
CA GLY A 23 -46.77 5.31 2.55
C GLY A 23 -46.60 3.83 2.25
N HIS A 24 -45.63 3.18 2.90
CA HIS A 24 -45.43 1.74 2.80
C HIS A 24 -46.02 1.04 4.04
N PRO A 25 -46.69 -0.13 3.86
CA PRO A 25 -47.33 -0.83 4.96
C PRO A 25 -46.33 -1.37 6.01
N GLU A 26 -45.06 -1.50 5.63
CA GLU A 26 -43.94 -1.86 6.49
C GLU A 26 -43.33 -0.70 7.30
N ASP A 27 -43.69 0.56 7.00
CA ASP A 27 -43.12 1.72 7.70
C ASP A 27 -43.54 1.75 9.18
N GLU A 28 -42.55 1.75 10.09
CA GLU A 28 -42.80 1.91 11.52
C GLU A 28 -41.73 2.73 12.25
N VAL A 29 -42.18 3.44 13.30
CA VAL A 29 -41.30 3.98 14.33
C VAL A 29 -41.50 3.16 15.60
N ARG A 30 -40.40 2.62 16.14
CA ARG A 30 -40.38 1.71 17.27
C ARG A 30 -39.73 2.37 18.47
N ALA A 31 -40.24 2.09 19.66
CA ALA A 31 -39.58 2.35 20.93
C ALA A 31 -39.24 1.01 21.59
N ILE A 32 -37.94 0.77 21.82
CA ILE A 32 -37.41 -0.48 22.36
C ILE A 32 -36.77 -0.16 23.72
N GLY A 33 -37.33 -0.69 24.80
CA GLY A 33 -36.86 -0.44 26.16
C GLY A 33 -37.57 -1.33 27.18
N PRO A 34 -38.11 -0.78 28.28
CA PRO A 34 -38.94 -1.52 29.24
C PRO A 34 -40.09 -2.31 28.59
N VAL A 35 -40.62 -1.78 27.49
CA VAL A 35 -41.55 -2.45 26.58
C VAL A 35 -41.09 -2.21 25.14
N VAL A 36 -41.61 -3.00 24.20
CA VAL A 36 -41.50 -2.73 22.76
C VAL A 36 -42.86 -2.29 22.26
N ALA A 37 -42.91 -1.09 21.68
CA ALA A 37 -44.10 -0.54 21.05
C ALA A 37 -43.72 0.10 19.72
N SER A 38 -44.66 0.19 18.79
CA SER A 38 -44.45 0.88 17.52
C SER A 38 -45.69 1.66 17.08
N ALA A 39 -45.48 2.58 16.15
CA ALA A 39 -46.52 3.37 15.51
C ALA A 39 -46.13 3.64 14.05
N SER A 40 -47.12 3.66 13.16
CA SER A 40 -46.93 4.18 11.81
C SER A 40 -46.99 5.72 11.84
N PRO A 41 -46.10 6.42 11.11
CA PRO A 41 -46.17 7.87 11.02
C PRO A 41 -47.38 8.33 10.20
N ASP A 42 -47.85 9.54 10.45
CA ASP A 42 -48.75 10.26 9.57
C ASP A 42 -47.96 10.74 8.35
N TYR A 43 -48.09 10.01 7.24
CA TYR A 43 -47.41 10.28 5.97
C TYR A 43 -47.69 11.66 5.38
N SER A 44 -48.79 12.31 5.78
CA SER A 44 -49.16 13.64 5.30
C SER A 44 -48.48 14.79 6.07
N SER A 45 -47.97 14.51 7.27
CA SER A 45 -47.40 15.53 8.16
C SER A 45 -46.03 15.16 8.73
N GLY A 46 -45.59 13.92 8.51
CA GLY A 46 -44.36 13.33 9.05
C GLY A 46 -44.41 13.08 10.56
N TRP A 47 -45.56 13.24 11.23
CA TRP A 47 -45.66 13.09 12.68
C TRP A 47 -45.85 11.65 13.12
N TYR A 48 -45.23 11.24 14.22
CA TYR A 48 -45.47 9.96 14.86
C TYR A 48 -45.72 10.14 16.36
N GLU A 49 -46.48 9.22 16.95
CA GLU A 49 -46.67 9.12 18.40
C GLU A 49 -46.73 7.65 18.83
N ILE A 50 -45.87 7.30 19.78
CA ILE A 50 -45.87 6.00 20.48
C ILE A 50 -46.36 6.26 21.90
N ALA A 51 -47.62 5.89 22.15
CA ALA A 51 -48.29 6.09 23.43
C ALA A 51 -48.11 4.89 24.38
N ASP A 52 -48.66 5.05 25.59
CA ASP A 52 -48.75 4.01 26.61
C ASP A 52 -47.41 3.41 27.09
N LEU A 53 -46.36 4.23 27.09
CA LEU A 53 -45.01 3.84 27.48
C LEU A 53 -44.78 4.00 28.99
N PRO A 54 -44.38 2.95 29.73
CA PRO A 54 -43.87 3.10 31.09
C PRO A 54 -42.65 4.03 31.16
N PRO A 55 -42.44 4.77 32.26
CA PRO A 55 -41.26 5.59 32.44
C PRO A 55 -39.97 4.77 32.33
N GLY A 56 -38.97 5.31 31.63
CA GLY A 56 -37.71 4.63 31.38
C GLY A 56 -36.98 5.17 30.15
N SER A 57 -35.83 4.58 29.84
CA SER A 57 -35.07 4.91 28.64
C SER A 57 -35.41 3.96 27.50
N TYR A 58 -35.64 4.51 26.32
CA TYR A 58 -35.95 3.78 25.10
C TYR A 58 -34.89 4.06 24.03
N GLN A 59 -34.63 3.07 23.19
CA GLN A 59 -34.05 3.23 21.87
C GLN A 59 -35.20 3.47 20.89
N VAL A 60 -35.16 4.59 20.18
CA VAL A 60 -36.17 4.91 19.16
C VAL A 60 -35.58 4.62 17.79
N GLU A 61 -36.27 3.79 17.02
CA GLU A 61 -35.87 3.37 15.67
C GLU A 61 -36.95 3.80 14.68
N ALA A 62 -36.57 4.51 13.62
CA ALA A 62 -37.46 4.71 12.47
C ALA A 62 -36.95 3.83 11.32
N ASP A 63 -37.79 2.89 10.90
CA ASP A 63 -37.55 1.98 9.79
C ASP A 63 -38.60 2.28 8.72
N LEU A 64 -38.20 3.05 7.71
CA LEU A 64 -39.06 3.49 6.63
C LEU A 64 -38.42 3.08 5.31
N VAL A 65 -39.24 2.56 4.39
CA VAL A 65 -38.78 2.20 3.05
C VAL A 65 -38.19 3.43 2.36
N GLY A 66 -37.05 3.23 1.69
CA GLY A 66 -36.33 4.32 1.01
C GLY A 66 -35.47 5.19 1.91
N PHE A 67 -35.44 4.90 3.21
CA PHE A 67 -34.59 5.57 4.17
C PHE A 67 -33.69 4.57 4.89
N SER A 68 -32.51 5.04 5.28
CA SER A 68 -31.65 4.27 6.17
C SER A 68 -32.27 4.24 7.57
N THR A 69 -32.29 3.07 8.23
CA THR A 69 -32.86 2.92 9.57
C THR A 69 -32.21 3.92 10.54
N LYS A 70 -33.03 4.78 11.14
CA LYS A 70 -32.55 5.83 12.06
C LYS A 70 -32.72 5.40 13.49
N VAL A 71 -31.62 5.30 14.24
CA VAL A 71 -31.63 4.92 15.66
C VAL A 71 -31.19 6.09 16.55
N VAL A 72 -31.93 6.35 17.63
CA VAL A 72 -31.62 7.33 18.68
C VAL A 72 -31.72 6.69 20.06
N TYR A 73 -30.66 6.80 20.86
CA TYR A 73 -30.64 6.33 22.25
C TYR A 73 -29.70 7.20 23.10
N PRO A 74 -30.05 7.53 24.37
CA PRO A 74 -31.33 7.23 25.03
C PRO A 74 -32.40 8.30 24.79
N VAL A 75 -33.65 7.86 24.65
CA VAL A 75 -34.85 8.72 24.73
C VAL A 75 -35.56 8.42 26.05
N VAL A 76 -35.65 9.41 26.93
CA VAL A 76 -36.17 9.23 28.30
C VAL A 76 -37.66 9.57 28.34
N VAL A 77 -38.48 8.65 28.81
CA VAL A 77 -39.91 8.85 29.08
C VAL A 77 -40.12 9.04 30.57
N GLU A 78 -40.79 10.13 30.95
CA GLU A 78 -41.18 10.45 32.33
C GLU A 78 -42.66 10.12 32.58
N ASP A 79 -43.04 9.98 33.86
CA ASP A 79 -44.39 9.57 34.26
C ASP A 79 -45.47 10.54 33.77
N GLY A 80 -46.34 10.06 32.89
CA GLY A 80 -47.45 10.81 32.32
C GLY A 80 -47.06 11.94 31.35
N LEU A 81 -45.79 12.04 30.95
CA LEU A 81 -45.31 13.08 30.04
C LEU A 81 -45.07 12.54 28.63
N THR A 82 -45.20 13.43 27.65
CA THR A 82 -44.81 13.18 26.26
C THR A 82 -43.41 13.71 26.02
N THR A 83 -42.49 12.83 25.65
CA THR A 83 -41.13 13.19 25.25
C THR A 83 -41.10 13.47 23.76
N GLN A 84 -40.66 14.68 23.37
CA GLN A 84 -40.47 15.03 21.98
C GLN A 84 -39.12 14.54 21.45
N GLN A 85 -39.15 13.72 20.39
CA GLN A 85 -37.97 13.23 19.70
C GLN A 85 -38.15 13.34 18.19
N HIS A 86 -37.56 14.36 17.57
CA HIS A 86 -37.50 14.44 16.11
C HIS A 86 -36.48 13.45 15.55
N LEU A 87 -36.79 12.84 14.42
CA LEU A 87 -35.89 11.90 13.73
C LEU A 87 -35.55 12.47 12.36
N TYR A 88 -34.25 12.49 12.06
CA TYR A 88 -33.74 12.98 10.80
C TYR A 88 -33.33 11.81 9.92
N LEU A 89 -34.06 11.60 8.83
CA LEU A 89 -33.89 10.49 7.91
C LEU A 89 -32.98 10.89 6.74
N SER A 90 -32.25 9.90 6.24
CA SER A 90 -31.42 9.99 5.04
C SER A 90 -31.91 8.95 4.05
N TYR A 91 -32.08 9.34 2.79
CA TYR A 91 -32.47 8.39 1.75
C TYR A 91 -31.46 7.25 1.65
N SER A 92 -31.97 6.06 1.34
CA SER A 92 -31.20 4.87 1.02
C SER A 92 -31.60 4.32 -0.34
N GLY A 93 -30.65 3.65 -0.97
CA GLY A 93 -30.87 2.82 -2.14
C GLY A 93 -29.97 1.59 -2.04
N ALA A 94 -30.08 0.71 -3.03
CA ALA A 94 -29.28 -0.49 -3.10
C ALA A 94 -28.41 -0.52 -4.36
N LEU A 95 -27.28 -1.21 -4.27
CA LEU A 95 -26.42 -1.53 -5.39
C LEU A 95 -26.20 -3.03 -5.44
N VAL A 96 -26.52 -3.65 -6.57
CA VAL A 96 -26.25 -5.06 -6.85
C VAL A 96 -25.36 -5.19 -8.08
N GLY A 97 -24.80 -6.36 -8.29
CA GLY A 97 -24.06 -6.65 -9.52
C GLY A 97 -23.34 -7.97 -9.47
N THR A 98 -22.52 -8.19 -10.48
CA THR A 98 -21.63 -9.34 -10.59
C THR A 98 -20.19 -8.92 -10.83
N VAL A 99 -19.26 -9.72 -10.33
CA VAL A 99 -17.83 -9.59 -10.62
C VAL A 99 -17.34 -10.84 -11.32
N ARG A 100 -16.75 -10.67 -12.51
CA ARG A 100 -16.30 -11.77 -13.36
C ARG A 100 -14.86 -11.58 -13.81
N ASN A 101 -14.20 -12.67 -14.18
CA ASN A 101 -12.91 -12.62 -14.86
C ASN A 101 -13.13 -12.19 -16.31
N ALA A 102 -12.48 -11.10 -16.73
CA ALA A 102 -12.66 -10.48 -18.05
C ALA A 102 -12.34 -11.44 -19.22
N ALA A 103 -11.31 -12.28 -19.07
CA ALA A 103 -10.88 -13.19 -20.13
C ALA A 103 -11.76 -14.43 -20.28
N THR A 104 -12.32 -14.94 -19.17
CA THR A 104 -13.01 -16.24 -19.13
C THR A 104 -14.51 -16.15 -18.89
N GLY A 105 -15.01 -15.01 -18.40
CA GLY A 105 -16.39 -14.82 -17.95
C GLY A 105 -16.75 -15.58 -16.66
N ALA A 106 -15.79 -16.29 -16.05
CA ALA A 106 -15.99 -17.02 -14.81
C ALA A 106 -16.27 -16.05 -13.64
N PRO A 107 -17.18 -16.40 -12.72
CA PRO A 107 -17.43 -15.56 -11.55
C PRO A 107 -16.23 -15.51 -10.61
N ILE A 108 -16.02 -14.35 -9.99
CA ILE A 108 -14.98 -14.15 -8.98
C ILE A 108 -15.64 -14.06 -7.61
N ALA A 109 -15.38 -15.05 -6.77
CA ALA A 109 -15.87 -15.11 -5.40
C ALA A 109 -14.93 -14.39 -4.43
N GLY A 110 -15.48 -13.81 -3.36
CA GLY A 110 -14.70 -13.15 -2.31
C GLY A 110 -14.02 -11.84 -2.72
N ALA A 111 -14.28 -11.33 -3.93
CA ALA A 111 -13.86 -9.99 -4.34
C ALA A 111 -14.51 -8.94 -3.42
N ARG A 112 -13.70 -7.99 -2.94
CA ARG A 112 -14.15 -6.86 -2.12
C ARG A 112 -14.69 -5.77 -3.04
N VAL A 113 -15.94 -5.41 -2.84
CA VAL A 113 -16.66 -4.34 -3.55
C VAL A 113 -16.87 -3.18 -2.61
N VAL A 114 -16.55 -1.96 -3.04
CA VAL A 114 -16.74 -0.74 -2.25
C VAL A 114 -17.42 0.31 -3.10
N ALA A 115 -18.55 0.84 -2.63
CA ALA A 115 -19.18 2.01 -3.21
C ALA A 115 -18.74 3.27 -2.46
N MET A 116 -18.38 4.32 -3.19
CA MET A 116 -17.95 5.62 -2.65
C MET A 116 -18.46 6.75 -3.53
N GLN A 117 -18.93 7.86 -2.97
CA GLN A 117 -19.41 9.00 -3.77
C GLN A 117 -18.27 9.64 -4.59
N ASN A 118 -17.10 9.82 -3.96
CA ASN A 118 -15.90 10.33 -4.63
C ASN A 118 -14.75 9.30 -4.57
N PRO A 119 -14.23 8.83 -5.70
CA PRO A 119 -13.13 7.87 -5.76
C PRO A 119 -11.83 8.30 -5.09
N TYR A 120 -11.55 9.60 -5.08
CA TYR A 120 -10.22 10.13 -4.81
C TYR A 120 -10.09 10.68 -3.39
N MET A 121 -11.22 10.97 -2.73
CA MET A 121 -11.28 11.61 -1.41
C MET A 121 -12.49 11.19 -0.56
N GLY A 122 -13.31 10.24 -1.02
CA GLY A 122 -14.62 9.93 -0.43
C GLY A 122 -14.58 8.86 0.66
N THR A 123 -15.50 8.98 1.61
CA THR A 123 -15.85 7.91 2.56
C THR A 123 -16.55 6.78 1.82
N ALA A 124 -16.36 5.52 2.23
CA ALA A 124 -17.14 4.42 1.70
C ALA A 124 -18.60 4.53 2.14
N TRP A 125 -19.53 4.45 1.19
CA TRP A 125 -20.99 4.44 1.41
C TRP A 125 -21.52 3.02 1.61
N GLY A 126 -20.77 2.03 1.14
CA GLY A 126 -21.13 0.63 1.26
C GLY A 126 -19.93 -0.24 0.95
N ASN A 127 -19.94 -1.45 1.50
CA ASN A 127 -19.02 -2.50 1.09
C ASN A 127 -19.72 -3.85 1.09
N ALA A 128 -19.30 -4.72 0.19
CA ALA A 128 -19.74 -6.11 0.12
C ALA A 128 -18.56 -7.00 -0.28
N ALA A 129 -18.72 -8.29 -0.05
CA ALA A 129 -17.92 -9.32 -0.71
C ALA A 129 -18.80 -10.03 -1.72
N THR A 130 -18.21 -10.52 -2.80
CA THR A 130 -18.93 -11.35 -3.77
C THR A 130 -19.13 -12.77 -3.25
N GLU A 131 -20.30 -13.31 -3.55
CA GLU A 131 -20.68 -14.70 -3.29
C GLU A 131 -19.97 -15.68 -4.26
N PRO A 132 -20.04 -17.00 -4.03
CA PRO A 132 -19.42 -18.00 -4.90
C PRO A 132 -19.81 -17.95 -6.38
N ASP A 133 -20.98 -17.39 -6.70
CA ASP A 133 -21.46 -17.18 -8.07
C ASP A 133 -21.07 -15.80 -8.65
N GLY A 134 -20.25 -15.04 -7.93
CA GLY A 134 -19.74 -13.73 -8.31
C GLY A 134 -20.73 -12.59 -8.09
N THR A 135 -21.91 -12.85 -7.54
CA THR A 135 -22.89 -11.81 -7.24
C THR A 135 -22.51 -11.03 -5.98
N TYR A 136 -22.90 -9.76 -5.90
CA TYR A 136 -22.83 -8.98 -4.67
C TYR A 136 -24.08 -8.12 -4.52
N SER A 137 -24.40 -7.76 -3.27
CA SER A 137 -25.46 -6.81 -2.94
C SER A 137 -25.03 -5.92 -1.78
N MET A 138 -25.23 -4.62 -1.93
CA MET A 138 -25.11 -3.62 -0.88
C MET A 138 -26.46 -2.93 -0.72
N GLY A 139 -27.16 -3.22 0.37
CA GLY A 139 -28.33 -2.45 0.80
C GLY A 139 -27.90 -1.20 1.57
N ASP A 140 -28.87 -0.34 1.87
CA ASP A 140 -28.72 0.80 2.77
C ASP A 140 -27.49 1.65 2.49
N LEU A 141 -27.26 1.98 1.22
CA LEU A 141 -26.05 2.68 0.80
C LEU A 141 -26.02 4.09 1.39
N GLN A 142 -25.29 4.27 2.49
CA GLN A 142 -25.17 5.52 3.22
C GLN A 142 -23.74 5.68 3.77
N ALA A 143 -23.10 6.82 3.52
CA ALA A 143 -21.85 7.15 4.22
C ALA A 143 -22.12 7.84 5.56
N ALA A 144 -21.23 7.57 6.53
CA ALA A 144 -21.20 8.30 7.79
C ALA A 144 -20.92 9.79 7.54
N GLY A 145 -21.94 10.63 7.76
CA GLY A 145 -21.83 12.09 7.64
C GLY A 145 -22.13 12.67 6.26
N GLU A 146 -22.46 11.83 5.27
CA GLU A 146 -22.95 12.26 3.96
C GLU A 146 -24.39 11.73 3.76
N THR A 147 -25.17 12.36 2.89
CA THR A 147 -26.58 11.97 2.66
C THR A 147 -26.87 11.92 1.17
N MET A 148 -27.60 10.88 0.76
CA MET A 148 -28.09 10.73 -0.61
C MET A 148 -29.05 11.86 -0.95
N SER A 149 -28.91 12.42 -2.15
CA SER A 149 -29.83 13.43 -2.67
C SER A 149 -31.20 12.79 -3.04
N PRO A 150 -32.33 13.51 -2.91
CA PRO A 150 -33.65 13.01 -3.33
C PRO A 150 -33.74 12.64 -4.83
N ASP A 151 -32.89 13.24 -5.67
CA ASP A 151 -32.74 12.90 -7.08
C ASP A 151 -31.65 11.84 -7.32
N GLY A 152 -31.23 11.10 -6.29
CA GLY A 152 -30.20 10.08 -6.37
C GLY A 152 -28.78 10.63 -6.31
N THR A 153 -27.82 9.74 -6.10
CA THR A 153 -26.42 10.09 -5.92
C THR A 153 -25.55 9.22 -6.83
N GLU A 154 -24.55 9.85 -7.45
CA GLU A 154 -23.56 9.13 -8.25
C GLU A 154 -22.47 8.54 -7.36
N HIS A 155 -22.14 7.28 -7.63
CA HIS A 155 -21.12 6.53 -6.93
C HIS A 155 -20.07 6.02 -7.90
N ALA A 156 -18.86 5.92 -7.39
CA ALA A 156 -17.84 5.03 -7.89
C ALA A 156 -17.92 3.68 -7.18
N VAL A 157 -17.73 2.60 -7.94
CA VAL A 157 -17.66 1.24 -7.44
C VAL A 157 -16.25 0.73 -7.71
N VAL A 158 -15.50 0.49 -6.65
CA VAL A 158 -14.15 -0.05 -6.70
C VAL A 158 -14.19 -1.51 -6.27
N VAL A 159 -13.60 -2.38 -7.08
CA VAL A 159 -13.54 -3.81 -6.82
C VAL A 159 -12.09 -4.28 -6.80
N SER A 160 -11.72 -5.05 -5.77
CA SER A 160 -10.41 -5.69 -5.67
C SER A 160 -10.54 -7.17 -5.27
N ALA A 161 -9.67 -7.99 -5.85
CA ALA A 161 -9.57 -9.41 -5.53
C ALA A 161 -8.11 -9.87 -5.65
N GLU A 162 -7.71 -10.88 -4.88
CA GLU A 162 -6.37 -11.45 -4.97
C GLU A 162 -6.14 -12.11 -6.33
N GLY A 163 -5.01 -11.82 -6.98
CA GLY A 163 -4.72 -12.33 -8.33
C GLY A 163 -5.41 -11.55 -9.46
N TYR A 164 -6.04 -10.41 -9.15
CA TYR A 164 -6.72 -9.56 -10.13
C TYR A 164 -6.35 -8.09 -9.98
N SER A 165 -6.23 -7.40 -11.11
CA SER A 165 -6.12 -5.94 -11.15
C SER A 165 -7.39 -5.32 -10.57
N ALA A 166 -7.25 -4.36 -9.66
CA ALA A 166 -8.40 -3.63 -9.15
C ALA A 166 -9.09 -2.89 -10.29
N ALA A 167 -10.41 -2.97 -10.36
CA ALA A 167 -11.21 -2.29 -11.35
C ALA A 167 -12.13 -1.27 -10.69
N MET A 168 -12.55 -0.31 -11.49
CA MET A 168 -13.37 0.78 -11.01
C MET A 168 -14.38 1.21 -12.07
N LEU A 169 -15.64 1.31 -11.67
CA LEU A 169 -16.69 1.97 -12.45
C LEU A 169 -17.05 3.30 -11.79
N GLN A 170 -17.31 4.32 -12.62
CA GLN A 170 -17.70 5.65 -12.19
C GLN A 170 -19.12 5.97 -12.63
N TRP A 171 -19.73 6.93 -11.94
CA TRP A 171 -21.01 7.54 -12.30
C TRP A 171 -22.19 6.56 -12.26
N ILE A 172 -22.14 5.62 -11.31
CA ILE A 172 -23.26 4.73 -11.01
C ILE A 172 -24.27 5.51 -10.17
N ARG A 173 -25.37 5.93 -10.79
CA ARG A 173 -26.44 6.65 -10.10
C ARG A 173 -27.32 5.68 -9.32
N VAL A 174 -27.42 5.89 -8.01
CA VAL A 174 -28.35 5.19 -7.12
C VAL A 174 -29.43 6.17 -6.72
N GLU A 175 -30.68 5.85 -7.02
CA GLU A 175 -31.86 6.65 -6.64
C GLU A 175 -32.46 6.10 -5.34
N PRO A 176 -33.17 6.94 -4.54
CA PRO A 176 -33.88 6.46 -3.35
C PRO A 176 -34.83 5.31 -3.69
N GLU A 177 -34.91 4.30 -2.81
CA GLU A 177 -35.73 3.08 -2.98
C GLU A 177 -35.36 2.19 -4.18
N ALA A 178 -34.49 2.66 -5.06
CA ALA A 178 -34.11 1.96 -6.26
C ALA A 178 -32.90 1.05 -6.00
N THR A 179 -32.86 -0.03 -6.76
CA THR A 179 -31.67 -0.87 -6.88
C THR A 179 -30.96 -0.55 -8.18
N ALA A 180 -29.76 0.02 -8.08
CA ALA A 180 -28.87 0.17 -9.22
C ALA A 180 -28.09 -1.13 -9.47
N THR A 181 -27.61 -1.30 -10.71
CA THR A 181 -26.76 -2.44 -11.09
C THR A 181 -25.39 -1.94 -11.53
N ALA A 182 -24.33 -2.58 -11.05
CA ALA A 182 -22.97 -2.36 -11.53
C ALA A 182 -22.26 -3.71 -11.72
N ASP A 183 -22.16 -4.18 -12.96
CA ASP A 183 -21.41 -5.39 -13.29
C ASP A 183 -19.97 -5.02 -13.64
N LEU A 184 -19.00 -5.72 -13.05
CA LEU A 184 -17.58 -5.49 -13.26
C LEU A 184 -16.87 -6.73 -13.78
N GLU A 185 -15.90 -6.50 -14.64
CA GLU A 185 -14.95 -7.52 -15.06
C GLU A 185 -13.55 -7.15 -14.56
N LEU A 186 -12.84 -8.10 -13.97
CA LEU A 186 -11.47 -7.94 -13.51
C LEU A 186 -10.50 -8.68 -14.42
N GLU A 187 -9.40 -8.02 -14.74
CA GLU A 187 -8.25 -8.61 -15.43
C GLU A 187 -7.37 -9.35 -14.43
N ALA A 188 -6.90 -10.55 -14.79
CA ALA A 188 -5.97 -11.29 -13.93
C ALA A 188 -4.63 -10.55 -13.83
N THR A 189 -4.03 -10.50 -12.64
CA THR A 189 -2.67 -9.96 -12.50
C THR A 189 -1.66 -10.87 -13.18
N GLY A 190 -0.56 -10.26 -13.63
CA GLY A 190 0.59 -10.99 -14.17
C GLY A 190 1.71 -11.13 -13.16
N SER A 191 2.81 -11.72 -13.62
CA SER A 191 4.05 -11.81 -12.84
C SER A 191 5.28 -11.73 -13.75
N ILE A 192 6.39 -11.28 -13.17
CA ILE A 192 7.71 -11.32 -13.82
C ILE A 192 8.63 -12.18 -12.97
N SER A 193 9.03 -13.34 -13.50
CA SER A 193 10.08 -14.18 -12.92
C SER A 193 11.44 -13.72 -13.42
N VAL A 194 12.33 -13.41 -12.51
CA VAL A 194 13.67 -12.90 -12.76
C VAL A 194 14.70 -13.93 -12.33
N THR A 195 15.69 -14.17 -13.17
CA THR A 195 16.90 -14.92 -12.81
C THR A 195 18.11 -14.04 -13.07
N VAL A 196 19.00 -13.94 -12.09
CA VAL A 196 20.19 -13.10 -12.15
C VAL A 196 21.42 -13.96 -12.03
N HIS A 197 22.30 -13.84 -13.01
CA HIS A 197 23.62 -14.43 -13.01
C HIS A 197 24.67 -13.33 -13.11
N ASP A 198 25.91 -13.67 -12.77
CA ASP A 198 27.02 -12.81 -13.14
C ASP A 198 27.36 -12.96 -14.64
N GLU A 199 28.14 -12.02 -15.17
CA GLU A 199 28.54 -12.02 -16.58
C GLU A 199 29.36 -13.24 -17.04
N ARG A 200 29.88 -14.05 -16.12
CA ARG A 200 30.60 -15.30 -16.43
C ARG A 200 29.67 -16.41 -16.91
N GLY A 201 28.36 -16.27 -16.70
CA GLY A 201 27.33 -17.14 -17.31
C GLY A 201 26.35 -17.78 -16.33
N TYR A 202 25.41 -18.56 -16.88
CA TYR A 202 24.31 -19.23 -16.15
C TYR A 202 24.75 -20.15 -14.99
N ALA A 203 26.02 -20.53 -14.92
CA ALA A 203 26.56 -21.36 -13.83
C ALA A 203 26.79 -20.58 -12.53
N TYR A 204 26.69 -19.25 -12.57
CA TYR A 204 27.02 -18.38 -11.45
C TYR A 204 25.82 -17.49 -11.07
N PRO A 205 24.81 -18.04 -10.37
CA PRO A 205 23.69 -17.25 -9.90
C PRO A 205 24.11 -16.23 -8.84
N LEU A 206 23.45 -15.08 -8.83
CA LEU A 206 23.70 -14.01 -7.87
C LEU A 206 22.53 -13.90 -6.89
N ALA A 207 22.79 -14.21 -5.62
CA ALA A 207 21.85 -14.04 -4.51
C ALA A 207 21.92 -12.63 -3.92
N GLY A 208 20.83 -12.18 -3.30
CA GLY A 208 20.74 -10.87 -2.64
C GLY A 208 20.72 -9.67 -3.60
N VAL A 209 20.47 -9.90 -4.89
CA VAL A 209 20.33 -8.83 -5.88
C VAL A 209 18.94 -8.22 -5.73
N LEU A 210 18.89 -6.90 -5.61
CA LEU A 210 17.63 -6.16 -5.58
C LEU A 210 17.03 -6.08 -6.99
N VAL A 211 15.79 -6.52 -7.10
CA VAL A 211 14.98 -6.47 -8.31
C VAL A 211 13.74 -5.63 -8.01
N SER A 212 13.52 -4.57 -8.79
CA SER A 212 12.29 -3.80 -8.72
C SER A 212 11.58 -3.67 -10.05
N ALA A 213 10.27 -3.45 -10.02
CA ALA A 213 9.49 -3.11 -11.19
C ALA A 213 8.70 -1.83 -10.94
N VAL A 214 8.74 -0.90 -11.89
CA VAL A 214 8.02 0.37 -11.82
C VAL A 214 7.07 0.47 -13.01
N GLN A 215 5.78 0.64 -12.75
CA GLN A 215 4.78 0.85 -13.80
C GLN A 215 4.93 2.26 -14.39
N THR A 216 4.88 2.39 -15.72
CA THR A 216 5.20 3.67 -16.41
C THR A 216 4.00 4.55 -16.76
N ASP A 217 2.76 4.11 -16.53
CA ASP A 217 1.54 4.79 -16.97
C ASP A 217 1.02 5.89 -16.01
N GLY A 218 1.79 6.23 -14.97
CA GLY A 218 1.70 7.53 -14.31
C GLY A 218 0.69 7.66 -13.16
N VAL A 219 0.10 6.58 -12.67
CA VAL A 219 -0.72 6.60 -11.45
C VAL A 219 -0.15 5.60 -10.44
N GLY A 220 0.69 6.10 -9.54
CA GLY A 220 1.29 5.30 -8.46
C GLY A 220 2.30 4.28 -8.98
N ALA A 221 3.59 4.60 -8.91
CA ALA A 221 4.63 3.61 -9.04
C ALA A 221 4.39 2.51 -7.99
N THR A 222 3.82 1.38 -8.39
CA THR A 222 3.88 0.18 -7.54
C THR A 222 5.30 -0.32 -7.64
N ASP A 223 6.15 0.16 -6.74
CA ASP A 223 7.50 -0.36 -6.58
C ASP A 223 7.39 -1.71 -5.87
N VAL A 224 7.33 -2.79 -6.66
CA VAL A 224 7.55 -4.13 -6.12
C VAL A 224 9.06 -4.30 -6.02
N LEU A 225 9.57 -4.55 -4.81
CA LEU A 225 10.99 -4.79 -4.55
C LEU A 225 11.16 -6.18 -3.94
N VAL A 226 12.02 -6.98 -4.54
CA VAL A 226 12.37 -8.33 -4.07
C VAL A 226 13.87 -8.54 -4.18
N GLU A 227 14.39 -9.47 -3.38
CA GLU A 227 15.78 -9.92 -3.47
C GLU A 227 15.85 -11.30 -4.12
N THR A 228 16.91 -11.54 -4.89
CA THR A 228 17.16 -12.89 -5.43
C THR A 228 17.58 -13.87 -4.35
N ASP A 229 17.10 -15.11 -4.47
CA ASP A 229 17.45 -16.21 -3.58
C ASP A 229 18.85 -16.80 -3.87
N GLY A 230 19.22 -17.87 -3.16
CA GLY A 230 20.50 -18.57 -3.34
C GLY A 230 20.73 -19.19 -4.74
N LEU A 231 19.67 -19.28 -5.55
CA LEU A 231 19.71 -19.72 -6.95
C LEU A 231 19.64 -18.54 -7.94
N GLY A 232 19.69 -17.31 -7.43
CA GLY A 232 19.61 -16.09 -8.22
C GLY A 232 18.22 -15.79 -8.74
N GLN A 233 17.17 -16.38 -8.17
CA GLN A 233 15.79 -16.25 -8.65
C GLN A 233 14.98 -15.29 -7.77
N ALA A 234 14.11 -14.52 -8.41
CA ALA A 234 13.11 -13.69 -7.74
C ALA A 234 11.82 -13.63 -8.56
N VAL A 235 10.68 -13.38 -7.90
CA VAL A 235 9.39 -13.24 -8.58
C VAL A 235 8.73 -11.94 -8.15
N LEU A 236 8.43 -11.08 -9.12
CA LEU A 236 7.58 -9.91 -8.98
C LEU A 236 6.15 -10.37 -9.27
N GLY A 237 5.39 -10.69 -8.23
CA GLY A 237 4.02 -11.21 -8.33
C GLY A 237 2.95 -10.13 -8.23
N ASN A 238 1.70 -10.51 -8.56
CA ASN A 238 0.51 -9.68 -8.45
C ASN A 238 0.64 -8.31 -9.16
N LEU A 239 1.28 -8.31 -10.33
CA LEU A 239 1.49 -7.11 -11.12
C LEU A 239 0.20 -6.77 -11.88
N GLN A 240 -0.22 -5.52 -11.80
CA GLN A 240 -1.33 -5.02 -12.60
C GLN A 240 -1.09 -5.34 -14.09
N ALA A 241 -2.13 -5.84 -14.74
CA ALA A 241 -2.10 -6.17 -16.15
C ALA A 241 -3.45 -5.80 -16.80
N PRO A 242 -3.46 -5.37 -18.09
CA PRO A 242 -2.30 -5.16 -18.95
C PRO A 242 -1.50 -3.91 -18.56
N ALA A 243 -0.17 -4.02 -18.49
CA ALA A 243 0.69 -2.87 -18.17
C ALA A 243 2.11 -3.03 -18.73
N TYR A 244 2.85 -1.92 -18.70
CA TYR A 244 4.27 -1.87 -19.04
C TYR A 244 5.09 -1.47 -17.81
N TYR A 245 6.13 -2.25 -17.54
CA TYR A 245 7.00 -2.12 -16.39
C TYR A 245 8.43 -1.82 -16.83
N ILE A 246 9.09 -0.90 -16.14
CA ILE A 246 10.55 -0.80 -16.14
C ILE A 246 11.05 -1.64 -14.98
N VAL A 247 11.66 -2.78 -15.31
CA VAL A 247 12.31 -3.65 -14.34
C VAL A 247 13.75 -3.21 -14.15
N ARG A 248 14.16 -3.01 -12.90
CA ARG A 248 15.49 -2.60 -12.49
C ARG A 248 16.14 -3.74 -11.71
N VAL A 249 17.38 -4.09 -12.06
CA VAL A 249 18.12 -5.18 -11.42
C VAL A 249 19.51 -4.68 -11.03
N GLY A 250 19.88 -4.75 -9.75
CA GLY A 250 21.19 -4.30 -9.30
C GLY A 250 21.47 -4.57 -7.82
N LEU A 251 22.73 -4.37 -7.42
CA LEU A 251 23.17 -4.42 -6.03
C LEU A 251 22.99 -3.01 -5.42
N ASP A 252 22.30 -2.93 -4.28
CA ASP A 252 22.18 -1.74 -3.42
C ASP A 252 21.53 -0.48 -4.04
N GLY A 253 20.50 -0.62 -4.88
CA GLY A 253 19.74 0.54 -5.39
C GLY A 253 20.56 1.50 -6.26
N SER A 254 21.70 1.03 -6.78
CA SER A 254 22.70 1.81 -7.51
C SER A 254 22.17 2.51 -8.78
N ARG A 255 22.83 3.60 -9.17
CA ARG A 255 22.56 4.36 -10.42
C ARG A 255 22.79 3.55 -11.71
N ASP A 256 23.48 2.41 -11.60
CA ASP A 256 23.84 1.54 -12.73
C ASP A 256 23.06 0.20 -12.73
N ALA A 257 21.90 0.14 -12.08
CA ALA A 257 21.01 -1.01 -12.23
C ALA A 257 20.66 -1.22 -13.73
N ILE A 258 20.68 -2.47 -14.19
CA ILE A 258 20.17 -2.80 -15.52
C ILE A 258 18.68 -2.47 -15.54
N GLN A 259 18.23 -1.80 -16.60
CA GLN A 259 16.82 -1.48 -16.79
C GLN A 259 16.30 -2.12 -18.07
N GLU A 260 15.23 -2.90 -17.97
CA GLU A 260 14.54 -3.46 -19.13
C GLU A 260 13.06 -3.13 -19.04
N GLY A 261 12.48 -2.77 -20.19
CA GLY A 261 11.05 -2.55 -20.30
C GLY A 261 10.32 -3.82 -20.70
N ILE A 262 9.34 -4.22 -19.90
CA ILE A 262 8.60 -5.47 -20.03
C ILE A 262 7.10 -5.17 -20.06
N SER A 263 6.42 -5.61 -21.12
CA SER A 263 4.97 -5.66 -21.18
C SER A 263 4.45 -6.93 -20.51
N VAL A 264 3.41 -6.79 -19.70
CA VAL A 264 2.73 -7.91 -19.03
C VAL A 264 1.26 -7.89 -19.42
N ALA A 265 0.79 -8.96 -20.06
CA ALA A 265 -0.62 -9.18 -20.38
C ALA A 265 -1.39 -9.82 -19.20
N PRO A 266 -2.73 -9.78 -19.18
CA PRO A 266 -3.53 -10.35 -18.10
C PRO A 266 -3.23 -11.84 -17.87
N GLY A 267 -2.92 -12.19 -16.61
CA GLY A 267 -2.55 -13.57 -16.22
C GLY A 267 -1.21 -14.07 -16.77
N GLU A 268 -0.42 -13.21 -17.45
CA GLU A 268 0.84 -13.62 -18.06
C GLU A 268 1.95 -13.76 -17.02
N ALA A 269 2.72 -14.84 -17.11
CA ALA A 269 3.97 -15.02 -16.38
C ALA A 269 5.15 -14.84 -17.34
N VAL A 270 5.86 -13.72 -17.20
CA VAL A 270 7.00 -13.38 -18.05
C VAL A 270 8.29 -13.81 -17.36
N ALA A 271 9.14 -14.60 -18.03
CA ALA A 271 10.47 -14.95 -17.54
C ALA A 271 11.56 -14.08 -18.18
N ARG A 272 12.48 -13.55 -17.38
CA ARG A 272 13.66 -12.81 -17.84
C ARG A 272 14.91 -13.18 -17.09
N THR A 273 16.02 -13.17 -17.81
CA THR A 273 17.35 -13.44 -17.26
C THR A 273 18.24 -12.22 -17.47
N PHE A 274 18.90 -11.81 -16.40
CA PHE A 274 19.81 -10.68 -16.38
C PHE A 274 21.22 -11.16 -16.05
N MET A 275 22.19 -10.59 -16.76
CA MET A 275 23.61 -10.81 -16.53
C MET A 275 24.16 -9.53 -15.90
N LEU A 276 24.47 -9.57 -14.60
CA LEU A 276 25.08 -8.44 -13.93
C LEU A 276 26.60 -8.52 -14.06
N PRO A 277 27.27 -7.39 -14.37
CA PRO A 277 28.72 -7.36 -14.35
C PRO A 277 29.25 -7.56 -12.92
N LEU A 278 30.35 -8.31 -12.78
CA LEU A 278 31.06 -8.45 -11.51
C LEU A 278 31.73 -7.12 -11.21
N ARG A 279 31.24 -6.40 -10.20
CA ARG A 279 31.98 -5.23 -9.72
C ARG A 279 33.25 -5.68 -9.02
N PRO A 280 34.39 -5.10 -9.35
CA PRO A 280 35.64 -5.43 -8.68
C PRO A 280 35.61 -4.96 -7.23
N ARG A 281 36.35 -5.68 -6.39
CA ARG A 281 36.57 -5.31 -4.98
C ARG A 281 38.03 -5.05 -4.72
N ILE A 282 38.31 -4.10 -3.82
CA ILE A 282 39.64 -3.93 -3.24
C ILE A 282 39.63 -4.57 -1.85
N THR A 283 40.63 -5.39 -1.56
CA THR A 283 40.86 -5.97 -0.24
C THR A 283 42.24 -5.59 0.25
N GLY A 284 42.47 -5.64 1.56
CA GLY A 284 43.79 -5.38 2.09
C GLY A 284 43.84 -5.45 3.60
N VAL A 285 45.01 -5.17 4.11
CA VAL A 285 45.33 -5.28 5.54
C VAL A 285 46.17 -4.08 5.98
N VAL A 286 45.88 -3.54 7.15
CA VAL A 286 46.60 -2.41 7.74
C VAL A 286 47.45 -2.93 8.89
N TRP A 287 48.76 -2.82 8.75
CA TRP A 287 49.74 -3.24 9.76
C TRP A 287 50.63 -2.08 10.18
N GLU A 288 51.19 -2.18 11.38
CA GLU A 288 52.11 -1.19 11.94
C GLU A 288 53.57 -1.58 11.66
N SER A 289 54.40 -0.58 11.32
CA SER A 289 55.74 -0.82 10.78
C SER A 289 56.76 -1.38 11.78
N VAL A 290 56.61 -1.12 13.08
CA VAL A 290 57.62 -1.46 14.09
C VAL A 290 57.33 -2.81 14.75
N THR A 291 56.09 -3.01 15.17
CA THR A 291 55.63 -4.22 15.88
C THR A 291 55.12 -5.30 14.93
N GLY A 292 54.80 -4.95 13.68
CA GLY A 292 54.16 -5.85 12.71
C GLY A 292 52.77 -6.31 13.14
N GLN A 293 52.14 -5.62 14.11
CA GLN A 293 50.79 -5.91 14.59
C GLN A 293 49.74 -5.25 13.68
N PRO A 294 48.52 -5.81 13.62
CA PRO A 294 47.46 -5.18 12.84
C PRO A 294 47.05 -3.87 13.50
N VAL A 295 46.57 -2.91 12.72
CA VAL A 295 46.05 -1.63 13.22
C VAL A 295 44.53 -1.64 13.13
N PRO A 296 43.84 -2.23 14.12
CA PRO A 296 42.39 -2.27 14.13
C PRO A 296 41.82 -0.86 14.29
N GLY A 297 40.68 -0.60 13.64
CA GLY A 297 40.05 0.72 13.67
C GLY A 297 40.69 1.77 12.76
N ALA A 298 41.69 1.41 11.94
CA ALA A 298 42.22 2.31 10.91
C ALA A 298 41.14 2.64 9.87
N SER A 299 40.94 3.92 9.57
CA SER A 299 40.04 4.36 8.51
C SER A 299 40.75 4.23 7.16
N VAL A 300 40.12 3.51 6.23
CA VAL A 300 40.61 3.33 4.86
C VAL A 300 39.70 4.09 3.91
N TYR A 301 40.25 5.08 3.22
CA TYR A 301 39.57 5.93 2.25
C TYR A 301 39.92 5.46 0.84
N VAL A 302 38.92 5.38 -0.03
CA VAL A 302 39.09 5.10 -1.46
C VAL A 302 38.73 6.34 -2.24
N ILE A 303 39.69 6.81 -3.03
CA ILE A 303 39.59 8.03 -3.83
C ILE A 303 39.67 7.62 -5.29
N GLY A 304 38.62 7.92 -6.04
CA GLY A 304 38.47 7.62 -7.46
C GLY A 304 39.26 8.53 -8.39
N PRO A 305 39.27 8.24 -9.69
CA PRO A 305 39.91 9.08 -10.70
C PRO A 305 39.31 10.49 -10.67
N GLY A 306 40.17 11.53 -10.61
CA GLY A 306 39.72 12.92 -10.48
C GLY A 306 39.59 13.44 -9.05
N HIS A 307 40.05 12.67 -8.04
CA HIS A 307 40.00 13.00 -6.61
C HIS A 307 38.60 13.00 -5.99
N GLU A 308 37.65 12.31 -6.61
CA GLU A 308 36.33 12.11 -6.02
C GLU A 308 36.41 11.05 -4.90
N PHE A 309 35.79 11.35 -3.76
CA PHE A 309 35.70 10.42 -2.65
C PHE A 309 34.62 9.37 -2.96
N GLU A 310 35.00 8.09 -2.95
CA GLU A 310 34.13 6.99 -3.38
C GLU A 310 33.60 6.18 -2.20
N SER A 311 34.44 5.89 -1.21
CA SER A 311 34.05 5.10 -0.05
C SER A 311 35.04 5.24 1.10
N ASN A 312 34.58 4.97 2.33
CA ASN A 312 35.46 4.70 3.46
C ASN A 312 35.00 3.45 4.21
N VAL A 313 35.98 2.68 4.69
CA VAL A 313 35.77 1.52 5.55
C VAL A 313 36.68 1.60 6.77
N VAL A 314 36.39 0.81 7.79
CA VAL A 314 37.23 0.72 9.00
C VAL A 314 37.80 -0.68 9.07
N ALA A 315 39.11 -0.77 9.29
CA ALA A 315 39.81 -2.04 9.43
C ALA A 315 39.33 -2.78 10.69
N ASP A 316 39.12 -4.09 10.58
CA ASP A 316 38.63 -4.95 11.67
C ASP A 316 39.69 -5.23 12.74
N ALA A 317 39.40 -6.14 13.68
CA ALA A 317 40.30 -6.50 14.78
C ALA A 317 41.65 -7.09 14.31
N GLU A 318 41.64 -7.70 13.13
CA GLU A 318 42.80 -8.28 12.44
C GLU A 318 43.42 -7.30 11.43
N GLY A 319 42.93 -6.05 11.36
CA GLY A 319 43.42 -5.01 10.46
C GLY A 319 42.95 -5.20 9.01
N CYS A 320 42.05 -6.13 8.72
CA CYS A 320 41.55 -6.40 7.38
C CYS A 320 40.47 -5.40 6.95
N PHE A 321 40.37 -5.15 5.65
CA PHE A 321 39.28 -4.36 5.06
C PHE A 321 38.87 -4.88 3.68
N TRP A 322 37.63 -4.57 3.30
CA TRP A 322 37.04 -4.90 2.00
C TRP A 322 36.21 -3.72 1.49
N ILE A 323 36.47 -3.30 0.25
CA ILE A 323 35.68 -2.27 -0.46
C ILE A 323 34.99 -2.94 -1.65
N TYR A 324 33.66 -2.85 -1.69
CA TYR A 324 32.84 -3.40 -2.75
C TYR A 324 32.39 -2.31 -3.72
N GLY A 325 31.99 -2.73 -4.92
CA GLY A 325 31.18 -1.90 -5.81
C GLY A 325 31.94 -0.83 -6.61
N LEU A 326 33.26 -0.95 -6.74
CA LEU A 326 34.10 0.03 -7.43
C LEU A 326 33.80 0.09 -8.93
N TYR A 327 33.90 1.29 -9.51
CA TYR A 327 33.84 1.49 -10.95
C TYR A 327 35.12 0.99 -11.62
N ALA A 328 34.98 0.41 -12.81
CA ALA A 328 36.12 -0.06 -13.57
C ALA A 328 35.91 0.14 -15.08
N PRO A 329 36.98 0.30 -15.87
CA PRO A 329 38.39 0.29 -15.46
C PRO A 329 38.80 1.64 -14.88
N ALA A 330 39.43 1.64 -13.71
CA ALA A 330 39.89 2.84 -13.04
C ALA A 330 41.17 2.59 -12.23
N VAL A 331 41.83 3.66 -11.84
CA VAL A 331 42.91 3.62 -10.85
C VAL A 331 42.43 4.35 -9.61
N TYR A 332 42.44 3.65 -8.48
CA TYR A 332 42.02 4.18 -7.20
C TYR A 332 43.22 4.47 -6.33
N THR A 333 43.19 5.58 -5.59
CA THR A 333 44.09 5.79 -4.46
C THR A 333 43.41 5.27 -3.19
N VAL A 334 44.01 4.24 -2.59
CA VAL A 334 43.57 3.69 -1.30
C VAL A 334 44.47 4.30 -0.23
N GLN A 335 43.90 4.95 0.77
CA GLN A 335 44.64 5.62 1.83
C GLN A 335 44.17 5.13 3.21
N ALA A 336 45.09 4.62 4.02
CA ALA A 336 44.84 4.27 5.42
C ALA A 336 45.29 5.39 6.36
N VAL A 337 44.45 5.70 7.34
CA VAL A 337 44.67 6.72 8.37
C VAL A 337 44.28 6.15 9.73
N ALA A 338 45.17 6.26 10.71
CA ALA A 338 44.90 5.90 12.10
C ALA A 338 45.51 6.94 13.06
N PRO A 339 44.86 7.26 14.19
CA PRO A 339 45.40 8.18 15.18
C PRO A 339 46.79 7.75 15.66
N GLY A 340 47.74 8.68 15.70
CA GLY A 340 49.11 8.40 16.13
C GLY A 340 50.02 7.80 15.06
N TYR A 341 49.56 7.71 13.81
CA TYR A 341 50.35 7.25 12.67
C TYR A 341 50.34 8.26 11.52
N LEU A 342 51.40 8.25 10.71
CA LEU A 342 51.40 8.92 9.40
C LEU A 342 50.51 8.13 8.43
N PRO A 343 49.76 8.82 7.55
CA PRO A 343 48.91 8.15 6.57
C PRO A 343 49.75 7.39 5.54
N ALA A 344 49.26 6.24 5.08
CA ALA A 344 49.85 5.47 3.99
C ALA A 344 48.87 5.35 2.83
N SER A 345 49.37 5.38 1.60
CA SER A 345 48.55 5.26 0.41
C SER A 345 49.18 4.39 -0.66
N VAL A 346 48.35 3.73 -1.44
CA VAL A 346 48.75 2.92 -2.60
C VAL A 346 47.76 3.16 -3.74
N GLU A 347 48.27 3.20 -4.97
CA GLU A 347 47.42 3.17 -6.16
C GLU A 347 47.10 1.72 -6.52
N VAL A 348 45.82 1.43 -6.74
CA VAL A 348 45.34 0.12 -7.18
C VAL A 348 44.68 0.28 -8.53
N SER A 349 45.24 -0.39 -9.55
CA SER A 349 44.59 -0.49 -10.85
C SER A 349 43.51 -1.55 -10.78
N VAL A 350 42.27 -1.10 -11.00
CA VAL A 350 41.08 -1.93 -10.94
C VAL A 350 40.52 -2.08 -12.36
N PRO A 351 40.83 -3.18 -13.06
CA PRO A 351 40.18 -3.54 -14.31
C PRO A 351 38.74 -4.03 -14.06
N TRP A 352 38.03 -4.37 -15.15
CA TRP A 352 36.58 -4.61 -15.17
C TRP A 352 36.05 -5.58 -14.11
N GLU A 353 36.82 -6.60 -13.70
CA GLU A 353 36.38 -7.61 -12.74
C GLU A 353 37.54 -8.14 -11.90
N GLY A 354 37.26 -8.57 -10.67
CA GLY A 354 38.20 -9.32 -9.83
C GLY A 354 38.30 -8.81 -8.40
N GLU A 355 39.16 -9.47 -7.63
CA GLU A 355 39.60 -8.99 -6.33
C GLU A 355 41.02 -8.45 -6.45
N PHE A 356 41.22 -7.23 -5.96
CA PHE A 356 42.49 -6.52 -6.04
C PHE A 356 43.01 -6.22 -4.65
N GLU A 357 44.20 -6.70 -4.36
CA GLU A 357 44.85 -6.42 -3.09
C GLU A 357 45.47 -5.02 -3.11
N ALA A 358 45.03 -4.16 -2.20
CA ALA A 358 45.72 -2.94 -1.85
C ALA A 358 46.89 -3.27 -0.91
N ALA A 359 48.08 -3.42 -1.49
CA ALA A 359 49.33 -3.58 -0.76
C ALA A 359 49.75 -2.26 -0.11
N LEU A 360 49.00 -1.83 0.92
CA LEU A 360 49.29 -0.62 1.68
C LEU A 360 50.66 -0.73 2.37
N PRO A 361 51.52 0.29 2.28
CA PRO A 361 52.67 0.39 3.16
C PRO A 361 52.23 0.35 4.63
N PRO A 362 53.02 -0.27 5.52
CA PRO A 362 52.68 -0.31 6.94
C PRO A 362 52.66 1.12 7.51
N LEU A 363 51.74 1.36 8.45
CA LEU A 363 51.61 2.66 9.10
C LEU A 363 52.82 2.94 9.97
N LEU A 364 53.36 4.15 9.82
CA LEU A 364 54.57 4.61 10.51
C LEU A 364 54.19 5.51 11.69
N PRO A 365 54.67 5.23 12.92
CA PRO A 365 54.58 6.19 14.01
C PRO A 365 55.36 7.47 13.67
N PRO A 366 54.92 8.66 14.13
CA PRO A 366 55.52 9.95 13.76
C PRO A 366 57.03 10.05 14.07
N ASP A 367 57.51 9.42 15.13
CA ASP A 367 58.93 9.45 15.52
C ASP A 367 59.82 8.49 14.69
N SER A 368 59.21 7.58 13.92
CA SER A 368 59.92 6.56 13.13
C SER A 368 60.32 7.05 11.74
N ALA A 369 59.66 8.10 11.22
CA ALA A 369 59.93 8.65 9.89
C ALA A 369 61.34 9.26 9.77
N ALA A 370 61.93 9.72 10.90
CA ALA A 370 63.29 10.25 10.93
C ALA A 370 64.38 9.17 10.77
N ALA A 371 64.07 7.89 11.01
CA ALA A 371 65.01 6.79 10.87
C ALA A 371 65.12 6.25 9.43
N PHE A 372 64.06 6.42 8.62
CA PHE A 372 64.00 5.88 7.25
C PHE A 372 64.69 6.76 6.20
N LEU A 373 64.90 8.05 6.48
CA LEU A 373 65.58 8.99 5.57
C LEU A 373 67.13 8.90 5.61
N LEU A 374 67.69 7.94 6.36
CA LEU A 374 69.14 7.72 6.46
C LEU A 374 69.64 6.46 5.73
N LEU A 375 68.76 5.72 5.07
CA LEU A 375 69.09 4.57 4.24
C LEU A 375 68.26 4.62 2.96
N PHE A 376 68.58 5.54 2.05
CA PHE A 376 68.62 5.37 0.57
C PHE A 376 69.11 6.66 -0.10
#